data_AF-A0A8S0RYQ2-F1
#
_entry.id   AF-A0A8S0RYQ2-F1
#
_cell.length_a   1.000
_cell.length_b   1.000
_cell.length_c   1.000
_cell.angle_alpha   90.00
_cell.angle_beta   90.00
_cell.angle_gamma   90.00
#
_symmetry.space_group_name_H-M   'P 1'
#
loop_
_entity.id
_entity.type
_entity.pdbx_description
1 polymer ?
#
loop_
_entity_poly.entity_id
_entity_poly.type
_entity_poly.pdbx_seq_one_letter_code
_entity_poly.pdbx_strand_id
1 'polypeptide(L)'
;MFVNFCRSGLHRLGLHNSQDINFSGLWKQAEPFAELIGPYWTLRAALGPVLETLLLLDRLLFLQESSNMVEAVILPIFDPVLSPRNVALIAKKL
;
A
#
# COMPACT_ATOMS: atom_id res chain seq x y z
N MET A 1 -13.34 2.51 -19.97
CA MET A 1 -12.10 1.75 -19.73
C MET A 1 -12.06 1.13 -18.32
N PHE A 2 -12.20 1.94 -17.25
CA PHE A 2 -12.17 1.46 -15.85
C PHE A 2 -13.21 0.37 -15.50
N VAL A 3 -14.47 0.57 -15.86
CA VAL A 3 -15.55 -0.41 -15.56
C VAL A 3 -15.26 -1.80 -16.16
N ASN A 4 -14.76 -1.85 -17.40
CA ASN A 4 -14.41 -3.11 -18.06
C ASN A 4 -13.18 -3.77 -17.42
N PHE A 5 -12.20 -2.97 -16.98
CA PHE A 5 -11.05 -3.44 -16.22
C PHE A 5 -11.47 -4.08 -14.89
N CYS A 6 -12.33 -3.40 -14.11
CA CYS A 6 -12.85 -3.92 -12.85
C CYS A 6 -13.66 -5.21 -13.05
N ARG A 7 -14.55 -5.26 -14.05
CA ARG A 7 -15.32 -6.47 -14.39
C ARG A 7 -14.42 -7.65 -14.73
N SER A 8 -13.36 -7.43 -15.52
CA SER A 8 -12.41 -8.49 -15.86
C SER A 8 -11.64 -8.99 -14.65
N GLY A 9 -11.25 -8.10 -13.72
CA GLY A 9 -10.56 -8.47 -12.48
C GLY A 9 -11.46 -9.30 -11.55
N LEU A 10 -12.69 -8.83 -11.32
CA LEU A 10 -13.68 -9.52 -10.48
C LEU A 10 -14.02 -10.91 -11.02
N HIS A 11 -14.19 -11.04 -12.35
CA HIS A 11 -14.43 -12.32 -12.99
C HIS A 11 -13.27 -13.31 -12.77
N ARG A 12 -12.01 -12.86 -12.84
CA ARG A 12 -10.84 -13.70 -12.59
C ARG A 12 -10.74 -14.18 -11.14
N LEU A 13 -11.35 -13.47 -10.20
CA LEU A 13 -11.41 -13.82 -8.78
C LEU A 13 -12.62 -14.71 -8.45
N GLY A 14 -13.43 -15.12 -9.43
CA GLY A 14 -14.66 -15.87 -9.21
C GLY A 14 -15.79 -15.03 -8.60
N LEU A 15 -15.60 -13.72 -8.50
CA LEU A 15 -16.59 -12.76 -8.00
C LEU A 15 -17.45 -12.31 -9.20
N HIS A 16 -18.38 -13.17 -9.62
CA HIS A 16 -19.34 -12.84 -10.67
C HIS A 16 -20.28 -11.74 -10.18
N ASN A 17 -20.51 -10.72 -11.02
CA ASN A 17 -21.44 -9.59 -10.86
C ASN A 17 -22.33 -9.68 -9.61
N SER A 18 -21.84 -9.18 -8.47
CA SER A 18 -22.66 -9.02 -7.27
C SER A 18 -23.57 -7.81 -7.50
N GLN A 19 -24.65 -8.01 -8.27
CA GLN A 19 -25.70 -7.01 -8.45
C GLN A 19 -26.46 -6.71 -7.15
N ASP A 20 -26.26 -7.52 -6.09
CA ASP A 20 -26.93 -7.38 -4.80
C ASP A 20 -26.12 -6.65 -3.72
N ILE A 21 -25.10 -5.86 -4.10
CA ILE A 21 -24.50 -4.95 -3.10
C ILE A 21 -25.44 -3.76 -2.92
N ASN A 22 -26.16 -3.73 -1.80
CA ASN A 22 -26.98 -2.59 -1.42
C ASN A 22 -26.10 -1.40 -1.00
N PHE A 23 -25.54 -0.70 -1.99
CA PHE A 23 -24.70 0.49 -1.77
C PHE A 23 -25.42 1.56 -0.96
N SER A 24 -26.74 1.72 -1.15
CA SER A 24 -27.52 2.69 -0.40
C SER A 24 -27.61 2.35 1.09
N GLY A 25 -27.77 1.07 1.41
CA GLY A 25 -27.79 0.57 2.79
C GLY A 25 -26.41 0.67 3.44
N LEU A 26 -25.35 0.32 2.70
CA LEU A 26 -23.97 0.47 3.15
C LEU A 26 -23.60 1.93 3.39
N TRP A 27 -24.00 2.83 2.49
CA TRP A 27 -23.78 4.26 2.67
C TRP A 27 -24.50 4.78 3.92
N LYS A 28 -25.78 4.44 4.13
CA LYS A 28 -26.51 4.84 5.34
C LYS A 28 -25.84 4.38 6.65
N GLN A 29 -25.16 3.23 6.64
CA GLN A 29 -24.40 2.75 7.79
C GLN A 29 -23.08 3.51 7.98
N ALA A 30 -22.43 3.92 6.89
CA ALA A 30 -21.13 4.61 6.90
C ALA A 30 -21.23 6.13 7.04
N GLU A 31 -22.33 6.74 6.61
CA GLU A 31 -22.59 8.18 6.58
C GLU A 31 -22.31 8.88 7.92
N PRO A 32 -22.68 8.33 9.10
CA PRO A 32 -22.35 8.93 10.38
C PRO A 32 -20.85 9.15 10.63
N PHE A 33 -19.99 8.42 9.91
CA PHE A 33 -18.53 8.48 10.02
C PHE A 33 -17.87 9.30 8.90
N ALA A 34 -18.64 9.92 8.00
CA ALA A 34 -18.08 10.64 6.86
C ALA A 34 -17.10 11.76 7.28
N GLU A 35 -17.41 12.47 8.37
CA GLU A 35 -16.55 13.51 8.94
C GLU A 35 -15.19 12.98 9.43
N LEU A 36 -15.09 11.68 9.74
CA LEU A 36 -13.83 11.05 10.15
C LEU A 36 -12.91 10.77 8.97
N ILE A 37 -13.42 10.73 7.73
CA ILE A 37 -12.62 10.39 6.55
C ILE A 37 -11.46 11.36 6.40
N GLY A 38 -11.69 12.68 6.48
CA GLY A 38 -10.66 13.70 6.33
C GLY A 38 -9.51 13.57 7.35
N PRO A 39 -9.80 13.55 8.67
CA PRO A 39 -8.81 13.34 9.71
C PRO A 39 -8.02 12.04 9.55
N TYR A 40 -8.69 10.91 9.31
CA TYR A 40 -8.00 9.62 9.14
C TYR A 40 -7.12 9.59 7.90
N TRP A 41 -7.58 10.17 6.79
CA TRP A 41 -6.80 10.24 5.56
C TRP A 41 -5.58 11.13 5.72
N THR A 42 -5.71 12.24 6.44
CA THR A 42 -4.61 13.14 6.80
C THR A 42 -3.58 12.43 7.67
N LEU A 43 -4.03 11.75 8.74
CA LEU A 43 -3.15 10.97 9.60
C LEU A 43 -2.41 9.88 8.82
N ARG A 44 -3.12 9.14 7.97
CA ARG A 44 -2.52 8.14 7.10
C ARG A 44 -1.48 8.75 6.17
N ALA A 45 -1.77 9.89 5.54
CA ALA A 45 -0.85 10.55 4.62
C ALA A 45 0.41 11.07 5.34
N ALA A 46 0.25 11.61 6.55
CA ALA A 46 1.36 12.10 7.36
C ALA A 46 2.24 10.97 7.93
N LEU A 47 1.62 9.90 8.43
CA LEU A 47 2.32 8.79 9.08
C LEU A 47 2.84 7.73 8.10
N GLY A 48 2.23 7.62 6.92
CA GLY A 48 2.61 6.65 5.89
C GLY A 48 4.11 6.64 5.59
N PRO A 49 4.73 7.78 5.22
CA PRO A 49 6.16 7.86 4.93
C PRO A 49 7.05 7.46 6.11
N VAL A 50 6.64 7.81 7.34
CA VAL A 50 7.37 7.45 8.56
C VAL A 50 7.33 5.94 8.78
N LEU A 51 6.14 5.34 8.70
CA LEU A 51 5.95 3.90 8.87
C LEU A 51 6.70 3.11 7.79
N GLU A 52 6.62 3.54 6.54
CA GLU A 52 7.34 2.92 5.43
C GLU A 52 8.87 2.95 5.66
N THR A 53 9.39 4.09 6.12
CA THR A 53 10.82 4.23 6.45
C THR A 53 11.23 3.31 7.59
N LEU A 54 10.44 3.24 8.67
CA LEU A 54 10.72 2.36 9.81
C LEU A 54 10.76 0.89 9.39
N LEU A 55 9.80 0.45 8.57
CA LEU A 55 9.77 -0.92 8.06
C LEU A 55 10.99 -1.22 7.17
N LEU A 56 11.40 -0.30 6.30
CA LEU A 56 12.57 -0.50 5.45
C LEU A 56 13.86 -0.58 6.28
N LEU A 57 14.02 0.29 7.29
CA LEU A 57 15.17 0.30 8.19
C LEU A 57 15.23 -0.97 9.03
N ASP A 58 14.12 -1.42 9.60
CA ASP A 58 14.04 -2.69 10.34
C ASP A 58 14.55 -3.86 9.49
N ARG A 59 14.09 -3.96 8.24
CA ARG A 59 14.52 -5.02 7.31
C ARG A 59 15.97 -4.88 6.87
N LEU A 60 16.47 -3.66 6.68
CA LEU A 60 17.88 -3.43 6.38
C LEU A 60 18.77 -3.90 7.52
N LEU A 61 18.45 -3.50 8.75
CA LEU A 61 19.20 -3.88 9.95
C LEU A 61 19.21 -5.39 10.13
N PHE A 62 18.05 -6.04 10.02
CA PHE A 62 17.94 -7.50 10.08
C PHE A 62 18.87 -8.20 9.07
N LEU A 63 18.95 -7.70 7.82
CA LEU A 63 19.81 -8.28 6.79
C LEU A 63 21.30 -8.03 7.06
N GLN A 64 21.65 -6.84 7.57
CA GLN A 64 23.03 -6.48 7.91
C GLN A 64 23.56 -7.24 9.13
N GLU A 65 22.68 -7.56 10.09
CA GLU A 65 22.99 -8.42 11.24
C GLU A 65 23.15 -9.90 10.82
N SER A 66 22.50 -10.31 9.74
CA SER A 66 22.44 -11.70 9.27
C SER A 66 23.70 -12.12 8.49
N SER A 67 24.82 -12.35 9.18
CA SER A 67 26.10 -12.90 8.68
C SER A 67 26.78 -12.07 7.55
N ASN A 68 28.11 -12.05 7.51
CA ASN A 68 28.89 -11.24 6.56
C ASN A 68 28.76 -11.62 5.08
N MET A 69 27.79 -12.46 4.69
CA MET A 69 27.57 -12.95 3.34
C MET A 69 26.45 -12.21 2.60
N VAL A 70 25.88 -11.14 3.17
CA VAL A 70 24.84 -10.33 2.54
C VAL A 70 25.22 -8.86 2.56
N GLU A 71 25.26 -8.26 1.38
CA GLU A 71 25.37 -6.81 1.20
C GLU A 71 23.97 -6.24 0.96
N ALA A 72 23.47 -5.40 1.88
CA ALA A 72 22.13 -4.83 1.80
C ALA A 72 22.17 -3.29 1.84
N VAL A 73 21.36 -2.65 1.00
CA VAL A 73 21.29 -1.18 0.86
C VAL A 73 19.85 -0.73 0.56
N ILE A 74 19.52 0.48 1.03
CA ILE A 74 18.28 1.17 0.70
C ILE A 74 18.61 2.29 -0.30
N LEU A 75 17.92 2.32 -1.45
CA LEU A 75 18.15 3.31 -2.51
C LEU A 75 16.84 3.93 -3.02
N PRO A 76 16.82 5.25 -3.29
CA PRO A 76 15.72 5.88 -4.02
C PRO A 76 15.84 5.55 -5.51
N ILE A 77 14.95 4.69 -6.02
CA ILE A 77 14.98 4.20 -7.40
C ILE A 77 13.95 4.87 -8.32
N PHE A 78 12.97 5.59 -7.77
CA PHE A 78 11.97 6.32 -8.54
C PHE A 78 11.85 7.78 -8.11
N ASP A 79 11.32 8.62 -9.01
CA ASP A 79 10.91 9.98 -8.66
C ASP A 79 9.69 9.91 -7.72
N PRO A 80 9.75 10.48 -6.50
CA PRO A 80 8.63 10.50 -5.56
C PRO A 80 7.38 11.20 -6.12
N VAL A 81 7.53 12.10 -7.08
CA VAL A 81 6.40 12.77 -7.76
C VAL A 81 5.66 11.80 -8.67
N LEU A 82 6.38 10.87 -9.32
CA LEU A 82 5.80 9.89 -10.24
C LEU A 82 5.33 8.62 -9.52
N SER A 83 6.05 8.21 -8.47
CA SER A 83 5.72 7.05 -7.64
C SER A 83 6.01 7.37 -6.18
N PRO A 84 4.97 7.45 -5.32
CA PRO A 84 5.15 7.61 -3.88
C PRO A 84 5.99 6.49 -3.25
N ARG A 85 6.01 5.30 -3.88
CA ARG A 85 6.91 4.20 -3.51
C ARG A 85 8.22 4.37 -4.26
N ASN A 86 9.07 5.24 -3.75
CA ASN A 86 10.31 5.65 -4.42
C ASN A 86 11.57 4.92 -3.92
N VAL A 87 11.49 4.21 -2.81
CA VAL A 87 12.63 3.55 -2.15
C VAL A 87 12.59 2.04 -2.33
N ALA A 88 13.74 1.43 -2.58
CA ALA A 88 13.91 -0.02 -2.62
C ALA A 88 15.00 -0.50 -1.66
N LEU A 89 14.73 -1.62 -1.00
CA LEU A 89 15.71 -2.42 -0.28
C LEU A 89 16.29 -3.46 -1.25
N ILE A 90 17.61 -3.40 -1.49
CA ILE A 90 18.33 -4.32 -2.36
C ILE A 90 19.29 -5.12 -1.48
N ALA A 91 19.25 -6.44 -1.62
CA ALA A 91 20.16 -7.34 -0.94
C ALA A 91 20.85 -8.26 -1.94
N LYS A 92 22.16 -8.39 -1.83
CA LYS A 92 23.00 -9.26 -2.65
C LYS A 92 23.70 -10.24 -1.74
N LYS A 93 23.51 -11.54 -2.02
CA LYS A 93 24.32 -12.59 -1.42
C LYS A 93 25.71 -12.59 -2.07
N LEU A 94 26.75 -12.59 -1.23
CA LEU A 94 28.15 -12.69 -1.63
C LEU A 94 28.53 -14.14 -1.98
#